data_AF-A0A831WQA4-F1
#
_entry.id   AF-A0A831WQA4-F1
#
_cell.length_a   1.000
_cell.length_b   1.000
_cell.length_c   1.000
_cell.angle_alpha   90.00
_cell.angle_beta   90.00
_cell.angle_gamma   90.00
#
_symmetry.space_group_name_H-M   'P 1'
#
loop_
_entity.id
_entity.type
_entity.pdbx_description
1 polymer ?
#
loop_
_entity_poly.entity_id
_entity_poly.type
_entity_poly.pdbx_seq_one_letter_code
_entity_poly.pdbx_strand_id
1 'polypeptide(L)'
;MKIEEIIKQPEGRRIEFKENLPTNALVLLSNDEIRERLFPYAKIECARFKGTVPGDFIDQKTIDSPLSFQAEESYKFVLRHISQGSKYEGVYRKDRWEYPVIAIREVIRNAVIHRDYSLKGQDIKIAVFDDKIEITNPGKLMPTIDFNDMESGQSDIRNKVLAPVFKKLGIIEQWGNGLRLIAEELKKYPEIKIEWSEPGFAFRVTFKKIYYEQLRTLSEKKTDYDRLRPITF
;
A
#
# COMPACT_ATOMS: atom_id res chain seq x y z
N MET A 1 -15.34 14.44 -30.10
CA MET A 1 -14.77 13.17 -30.62
C MET A 1 -14.29 12.38 -29.42
N LYS A 2 -14.76 11.14 -29.24
CA LYS A 2 -14.33 10.29 -28.10
C LYS A 2 -12.86 9.91 -28.30
N ILE A 3 -12.09 9.72 -27.22
CA ILE A 3 -10.65 9.38 -27.29
C ILE A 3 -10.44 8.11 -28.16
N GLU A 4 -11.39 7.19 -28.13
CA GLU A 4 -11.41 5.96 -28.94
C GLU A 4 -11.35 6.22 -30.46
N GLU A 5 -11.96 7.29 -30.95
CA GLU A 5 -12.02 7.65 -32.38
C GLU A 5 -10.69 8.22 -32.87
N ILE A 6 -9.90 8.82 -31.96
CA ILE A 6 -8.58 9.40 -32.26
C ILE A 6 -7.53 8.29 -32.35
N ILE A 7 -7.58 7.30 -31.46
CA ILE A 7 -6.62 6.19 -31.42
C ILE A 7 -6.74 5.29 -32.66
N LYS A 8 -7.92 5.16 -33.28
CA LYS A 8 -8.12 4.31 -34.46
C LYS A 8 -7.63 4.91 -35.79
N GLN A 9 -7.12 6.15 -35.81
CA GLN A 9 -6.67 6.78 -37.06
C GLN A 9 -5.24 6.39 -37.48
N PRO A 10 -4.94 6.37 -38.80
CA PRO A 10 -3.60 6.05 -39.34
C PRO A 10 -2.52 7.04 -38.86
N GLU A 11 -1.28 6.56 -38.76
CA GLU A 11 -0.17 7.26 -38.07
C GLU A 11 0.06 8.70 -38.53
N GLY A 12 -0.14 9.01 -39.81
CA GLY A 12 0.03 10.36 -40.37
C GLY A 12 -0.95 11.40 -39.82
N ARG A 13 -2.21 11.03 -39.53
CA ARG A 13 -3.19 11.94 -38.89
C ARG A 13 -3.01 12.05 -37.38
N ARG A 14 -2.33 11.09 -36.74
CA ARG A 14 -2.00 11.19 -35.30
C ARG A 14 -1.00 12.31 -35.01
N ILE A 15 -0.26 12.80 -36.01
CA ILE A 15 0.75 13.86 -35.84
C ILE A 15 0.09 15.22 -35.65
N GLU A 16 -1.01 15.52 -36.35
CA GLU A 16 -1.82 16.75 -36.12
C GLU A 16 -2.61 16.69 -34.80
N PHE A 17 -2.97 15.50 -34.33
CA PHE A 17 -3.66 15.30 -33.03
C PHE A 17 -2.70 15.07 -31.85
N LYS A 18 -1.38 14.93 -32.10
CA LYS A 18 -0.37 14.67 -31.06
C LYS A 18 -0.31 15.81 -30.03
N GLU A 19 -0.70 17.02 -30.42
CA GLU A 19 -0.79 18.17 -29.52
C GLU A 19 -1.93 18.07 -28.49
N ASN A 20 -2.95 17.22 -28.72
CA ASN A 20 -4.14 17.11 -27.87
C ASN A 20 -4.43 15.70 -27.34
N LEU A 21 -3.49 14.75 -27.47
CA LEU A 21 -3.65 13.43 -26.87
C LEU A 21 -3.38 13.48 -25.36
N PRO A 22 -4.26 12.90 -24.52
CA PRO A 22 -4.01 12.83 -23.09
C PRO A 22 -2.74 12.01 -22.84
N THR A 23 -1.86 12.51 -21.98
CA THR A 23 -0.70 11.73 -21.54
C THR A 23 -1.17 10.44 -20.86
N ASN A 24 -0.34 9.40 -20.85
CA ASN A 24 -0.62 8.18 -20.08
C ASN A 24 -0.95 8.49 -18.61
N ALA A 25 -0.30 9.53 -18.05
CA ALA A 25 -0.59 10.02 -16.72
C ALA A 25 -2.02 10.58 -16.59
N LEU A 26 -2.49 11.37 -17.56
CA LEU A 26 -3.86 11.88 -17.57
C LEU A 26 -4.88 10.73 -17.70
N VAL A 27 -4.61 9.73 -18.54
CA VAL A 27 -5.47 8.54 -18.66
C VAL A 27 -5.55 7.79 -17.33
N LEU A 28 -4.41 7.53 -16.68
CA LEU A 28 -4.33 6.86 -15.37
C LEU A 28 -5.06 7.63 -14.25
N LEU A 29 -5.11 8.95 -14.35
CA LEU A 29 -5.80 9.83 -13.41
C LEU A 29 -7.29 10.04 -13.75
N SER A 30 -7.74 9.59 -14.92
CA SER A 30 -9.12 9.75 -15.37
C SER A 30 -10.00 8.58 -14.95
N ASN A 31 -11.31 8.82 -14.83
CA ASN A 31 -12.31 7.77 -14.66
C ASN A 31 -12.90 7.30 -16.01
N ASP A 32 -12.13 7.46 -17.09
CA ASP A 32 -12.55 7.05 -18.43
C ASP A 32 -12.31 5.54 -18.60
N GLU A 33 -13.22 4.83 -19.26
CA GLU A 33 -13.11 3.39 -19.57
C GLU A 33 -11.81 3.06 -20.31
N ILE A 34 -11.25 4.02 -21.04
CA ILE A 34 -9.98 3.83 -21.75
C ILE A 34 -8.82 3.54 -20.80
N ARG A 35 -8.89 3.97 -19.54
CA ARG A 35 -7.90 3.63 -18.51
C ARG A 35 -7.83 2.13 -18.29
N GLU A 36 -8.98 1.46 -18.17
CA GLU A 36 -9.06 0.02 -17.93
C GLU A 36 -8.55 -0.78 -19.14
N ARG A 37 -8.78 -0.26 -20.35
CA ARG A 37 -8.30 -0.90 -21.58
C ARG A 37 -6.79 -0.74 -21.79
N LEU A 38 -6.24 0.44 -21.53
CA LEU A 38 -4.81 0.72 -21.73
C LEU A 38 -3.95 0.25 -20.55
N PHE A 39 -4.51 0.28 -19.34
CA PHE A 39 -3.83 -0.07 -18.09
C PHE A 39 -4.66 -1.02 -17.21
N PRO A 40 -5.02 -2.23 -17.69
CA PRO A 40 -5.87 -3.17 -16.96
C PRO A 40 -5.27 -3.68 -15.63
N TYR A 41 -3.98 -3.45 -15.42
CA TYR A 41 -3.24 -3.85 -14.21
C TYR A 41 -2.89 -2.65 -13.32
N ALA A 42 -3.31 -1.43 -13.68
CA ALA A 42 -3.14 -0.23 -12.85
C ALA A 42 -4.21 -0.18 -11.74
N LYS A 43 -4.26 -1.25 -10.94
CA LYS A 43 -5.18 -1.47 -9.85
C LYS A 43 -4.43 -1.98 -8.62
N ILE A 44 -5.10 -1.95 -7.47
CA ILE A 44 -4.60 -2.51 -6.22
C ILE A 44 -5.51 -3.66 -5.80
N GLU A 45 -4.93 -4.84 -5.63
CA GLU A 45 -5.61 -6.00 -5.07
C GLU A 45 -5.37 -6.06 -3.56
N CYS A 46 -6.44 -5.88 -2.79
CA CYS A 46 -6.42 -5.95 -1.33
C CYS A 46 -7.03 -7.26 -0.85
N ALA A 47 -6.39 -7.92 0.11
CA ALA A 47 -6.90 -9.14 0.72
C ALA A 47 -6.61 -9.18 2.23
N ARG A 48 -7.57 -9.65 3.00
CA ARG A 48 -7.40 -10.07 4.39
C ARG A 48 -7.46 -11.59 4.43
N PHE A 49 -6.37 -12.24 4.81
CA PHE A 49 -6.27 -13.70 4.91
C PHE A 49 -6.44 -14.17 6.34
N LYS A 50 -7.07 -15.30 6.57
CA LYS A 50 -7.06 -15.96 7.89
C LYS A 50 -5.70 -16.60 8.16
N GLY A 51 -5.09 -16.31 9.31
CA GLY A 51 -3.78 -16.85 9.67
C GLY A 51 -2.60 -15.99 9.20
N THR A 52 -1.42 -16.61 9.14
CA THR A 52 -0.12 -15.96 8.86
C THR A 52 0.44 -16.29 7.47
N VAL A 53 -0.31 -17.08 6.69
CA VAL A 53 0.03 -17.51 5.34
C VAL A 53 -1.16 -17.28 4.39
N PRO A 54 -0.92 -17.12 3.08
CA PRO A 54 -2.00 -17.07 2.10
C PRO A 54 -2.86 -18.34 2.18
N GLY A 55 -4.17 -18.18 2.08
CA GLY A 55 -5.14 -19.25 2.27
C GLY A 55 -6.55 -18.67 2.22
N ASP A 56 -7.36 -18.99 3.23
CA ASP A 56 -8.75 -18.53 3.31
C ASP A 56 -8.84 -17.01 3.38
N PHE A 57 -9.70 -16.44 2.54
CA PHE A 57 -9.99 -15.02 2.56
C PHE A 57 -11.08 -14.70 3.58
N ILE A 58 -10.84 -13.68 4.39
CA ILE A 58 -11.84 -13.05 5.25
C ILE A 58 -12.51 -11.91 4.48
N ASP A 59 -11.72 -11.11 3.76
CA ASP A 59 -12.20 -10.02 2.89
C ASP A 59 -11.27 -9.87 1.69
N GLN A 60 -11.82 -9.41 0.57
CA GLN A 60 -11.10 -9.07 -0.64
C GLN A 60 -11.70 -7.81 -1.27
N LYS A 61 -10.83 -6.95 -1.81
CA LYS A 61 -11.26 -5.78 -2.57
C LYS A 61 -10.29 -5.49 -3.71
N THR A 62 -10.81 -5.46 -4.93
CA THR A 62 -10.11 -4.87 -6.07
C THR A 62 -10.39 -3.36 -6.08
N ILE A 63 -9.33 -2.56 -6.07
CA ILE A 63 -9.39 -1.10 -6.16
C ILE A 63 -8.89 -0.70 -7.55
N ASP A 64 -9.83 -0.46 -8.43
CA ASP A 64 -9.59 0.00 -9.81
C ASP A 64 -10.20 1.39 -10.02
N SER A 65 -10.09 2.28 -9.04
CA SER A 65 -10.45 3.69 -9.21
C SER A 65 -9.27 4.48 -9.83
N PRO A 66 -9.47 5.73 -10.29
CA PRO A 66 -8.36 6.55 -10.78
C PRO A 66 -7.22 6.65 -9.76
N LEU A 67 -5.97 6.73 -10.22
CA LEU A 67 -4.80 6.60 -9.33
C LEU A 67 -4.79 7.57 -8.14
N SER A 68 -5.43 8.74 -8.27
CA SER A 68 -5.57 9.73 -7.20
C SER A 68 -6.34 9.20 -5.98
N PHE A 69 -7.21 8.21 -6.16
CA PHE A 69 -8.04 7.63 -5.09
C PHE A 69 -7.49 6.32 -4.55
N GLN A 70 -6.72 5.58 -5.34
CA GLN A 70 -6.27 4.23 -4.97
C GLN A 70 -5.49 4.18 -3.65
N ALA A 71 -4.63 5.15 -3.40
CA ALA A 71 -3.84 5.21 -2.15
C ALA A 71 -4.74 5.39 -0.91
N GLU A 72 -5.74 6.28 -0.98
CA GLU A 72 -6.67 6.52 0.13
C GLU A 72 -7.62 5.33 0.34
N GLU A 73 -8.14 4.76 -0.74
CA GLU A 73 -9.04 3.61 -0.66
C GLU A 73 -8.34 2.36 -0.08
N SER A 74 -7.10 2.13 -0.49
CA SER A 74 -6.30 1.01 -0.01
C SER A 74 -5.85 1.19 1.43
N TYR A 75 -5.51 2.42 1.82
CA TYR A 75 -5.28 2.77 3.22
C TYR A 75 -6.52 2.52 4.10
N LYS A 76 -7.72 2.94 3.65
CA LYS A 76 -8.98 2.63 4.33
C LYS A 76 -9.26 1.13 4.40
N PHE A 77 -8.89 0.37 3.37
CA PHE A 77 -8.99 -1.09 3.44
C PHE A 77 -8.14 -1.64 4.59
N VAL A 78 -6.89 -1.19 4.73
CA VAL A 78 -6.02 -1.63 5.83
C VAL A 78 -6.61 -1.23 7.19
N LEU A 79 -7.03 0.03 7.36
CA LEU A 79 -7.60 0.52 8.63
C LEU A 79 -8.81 -0.29 9.12
N ARG A 80 -9.67 -0.76 8.19
CA ARG A 80 -10.83 -1.60 8.54
C ARG A 80 -10.45 -3.00 9.04
N HIS A 81 -9.23 -3.46 8.75
CA HIS A 81 -8.74 -4.80 9.07
C HIS A 81 -7.68 -4.83 10.16
N ILE A 82 -7.34 -3.67 10.73
CA ILE A 82 -6.48 -3.55 11.89
C ILE A 82 -7.25 -2.95 13.05
N SER A 83 -6.84 -3.27 14.26
CA SER A 83 -7.46 -2.83 15.50
C SER A 83 -6.86 -1.49 15.95
N GLN A 84 -7.73 -0.58 16.39
CA GLN A 84 -7.34 0.57 17.17
C GLN A 84 -7.52 0.23 18.65
N GLY A 85 -6.41 -0.01 19.34
CA GLY A 85 -6.41 -0.23 20.78
C GLY A 85 -6.60 1.10 21.52
N SER A 86 -7.13 1.03 22.73
CA SER A 86 -7.25 2.18 23.62
C SER A 86 -6.49 1.89 24.89
N LYS A 87 -5.44 2.68 25.16
CA LYS A 87 -4.71 2.63 26.43
C LYS A 87 -5.06 3.88 27.23
N TYR A 88 -5.25 3.72 28.53
CA TYR A 88 -5.40 4.86 29.44
C TYR A 88 -4.02 5.25 29.95
N GLU A 89 -3.64 6.52 29.78
CA GLU A 89 -2.49 7.14 30.43
C GLU A 89 -3.01 8.19 31.43
N GLY A 90 -3.01 7.83 32.72
CA GLY A 90 -3.69 8.61 33.75
C GLY A 90 -5.20 8.61 33.54
N VAL A 91 -5.81 9.80 33.47
CA VAL A 91 -7.27 9.97 33.25
C VAL A 91 -7.63 9.97 31.75
N TYR A 92 -6.63 10.10 30.86
CA TYR A 92 -6.89 10.30 29.44
C TYR A 92 -6.75 8.98 28.66
N ARG A 93 -7.73 8.72 27.81
CA ARG A 93 -7.70 7.64 26.82
C ARG A 93 -6.82 8.09 25.65
N LYS A 94 -5.80 7.30 25.33
CA LYS A 94 -5.01 7.39 24.11
C LYS A 94 -5.34 6.22 23.20
N ASP A 95 -5.93 6.52 22.07
CA ASP A 95 -6.16 5.53 21.03
C ASP A 95 -4.88 5.35 20.20
N ARG A 96 -4.43 4.11 20.04
CA ARG A 96 -3.24 3.74 19.28
C ARG A 96 -3.55 2.53 18.42
N TRP A 97 -3.26 2.65 17.13
CA TRP A 97 -3.37 1.53 16.19
C TRP A 97 -2.40 0.41 16.55
N GLU A 98 -2.71 -0.82 16.16
CA GLU A 98 -1.78 -1.94 16.35
C GLU A 98 -0.58 -1.90 15.39
N TYR A 99 -0.67 -1.15 14.29
CA TYR A 99 0.40 -0.93 13.32
C TYR A 99 0.70 0.57 13.14
N PRO A 100 1.92 0.95 12.68
CA PRO A 100 2.29 2.32 12.35
C PRO A 100 1.55 2.79 11.08
N VAL A 101 0.31 3.24 11.24
CA VAL A 101 -0.56 3.62 10.11
C VAL A 101 0.01 4.75 9.25
N ILE A 102 0.81 5.65 9.84
CA ILE A 102 1.49 6.72 9.09
C ILE A 102 2.57 6.14 8.16
N ALA A 103 3.36 5.16 8.63
CA ALA A 103 4.35 4.47 7.81
C ALA A 103 3.68 3.61 6.72
N ILE A 104 2.61 2.89 7.06
CA ILE A 104 1.84 2.09 6.09
C ILE A 104 1.29 2.99 4.99
N ARG A 105 0.69 4.13 5.35
CA ARG A 105 0.20 5.12 4.38
C ARG A 105 1.33 5.56 3.45
N GLU A 106 2.51 5.84 3.99
CA GLU A 106 3.66 6.24 3.17
C GLU A 106 4.11 5.14 2.21
N VAL A 107 4.17 3.89 2.66
CA VAL A 107 4.51 2.75 1.79
C VAL A 107 3.46 2.57 0.69
N ILE A 108 2.17 2.73 0.99
CA ILE A 108 1.08 2.68 0.00
C ILE A 108 1.23 3.79 -1.04
N ARG A 109 1.48 5.04 -0.60
CA ARG A 109 1.71 6.17 -1.50
C ARG A 109 2.90 5.92 -2.42
N ASN A 110 4.00 5.42 -1.85
CA ASN A 110 5.20 5.08 -2.60
C ASN A 110 4.94 3.93 -3.58
N ALA A 111 4.11 2.94 -3.22
CA ALA A 111 3.71 1.90 -4.14
C ALA A 111 3.02 2.48 -5.37
N VAL A 112 2.02 3.36 -5.20
CA VAL A 112 1.29 3.97 -6.33
C VAL A 112 2.20 4.85 -7.20
N ILE A 113 3.08 5.66 -6.61
CA ILE A 113 3.91 6.61 -7.38
C ILE A 113 5.12 5.96 -8.01
N HIS A 114 5.70 4.93 -7.40
CA HIS A 114 6.90 4.27 -7.91
C HIS A 114 6.58 2.96 -8.63
N ARG A 115 5.31 2.59 -8.76
CA ARG A 115 4.88 1.45 -9.60
C ARG A 115 5.40 1.60 -11.01
N ASP A 116 5.88 0.49 -11.57
CA ASP A 116 6.15 0.39 -12.99
C ASP A 116 4.86 0.12 -13.77
N TYR A 117 4.23 1.18 -14.30
CA TYR A 117 2.99 1.07 -15.07
C TYR A 117 3.16 0.42 -16.45
N SER A 118 4.39 0.12 -16.88
CA SER A 118 4.65 -0.63 -18.11
C SER A 118 4.52 -2.15 -17.93
N LEU A 119 4.63 -2.65 -16.69
CA LEU A 119 4.52 -4.08 -16.39
C LEU A 119 3.06 -4.54 -16.50
N LYS A 120 2.85 -5.56 -17.34
CA LYS A 120 1.56 -6.24 -17.53
C LYS A 120 1.48 -7.50 -16.66
N GLY A 121 0.27 -7.87 -16.24
CA GLY A 121 0.03 -9.08 -15.45
C GLY A 121 0.37 -8.96 -13.96
N GLN A 122 0.71 -7.75 -13.49
CA GLN A 122 1.14 -7.51 -12.12
C GLN A 122 0.48 -6.27 -11.56
N ASP A 123 -0.22 -6.44 -10.44
CA ASP A 123 -0.93 -5.38 -9.72
C ASP A 123 -0.16 -5.04 -8.44
N ILE A 124 -0.45 -3.89 -7.83
CA ILE A 124 -0.05 -3.69 -6.43
C ILE A 124 -0.89 -4.64 -5.58
N LYS A 125 -0.25 -5.34 -4.65
CA LYS A 125 -0.94 -6.25 -3.73
C LYS A 125 -0.76 -5.76 -2.30
N ILE A 126 -1.86 -5.66 -1.56
CA ILE A 126 -1.87 -5.39 -0.12
C ILE A 126 -2.53 -6.56 0.58
N ALA A 127 -1.74 -7.30 1.34
CA ALA A 127 -2.21 -8.47 2.07
C ALA A 127 -2.11 -8.21 3.57
N VAL A 128 -3.23 -8.34 4.27
CA VAL A 128 -3.31 -8.27 5.73
C VAL A 128 -3.44 -9.70 6.26
N PHE A 129 -2.54 -10.07 7.16
CA PHE A 129 -2.51 -11.34 7.87
C PHE A 129 -2.70 -11.08 9.37
N ASP A 130 -2.80 -12.14 10.16
CA ASP A 130 -2.93 -11.99 11.62
C ASP A 130 -1.65 -11.41 12.26
N ASP A 131 -0.48 -11.74 11.70
CA ASP A 131 0.83 -11.35 12.22
C ASP A 131 1.51 -10.22 11.44
N LYS A 132 1.09 -9.94 10.21
CA LYS A 132 1.80 -8.99 9.33
C LYS A 132 0.92 -8.31 8.30
N ILE A 133 1.42 -7.21 7.74
CA ILE A 133 0.89 -6.55 6.56
C ILE A 133 1.97 -6.56 5.49
N GLU A 134 1.66 -7.05 4.30
CA GLU A 134 2.56 -7.07 3.15
C GLU A 134 2.05 -6.14 2.05
N ILE A 135 2.89 -5.24 1.58
CA ILE A 135 2.63 -4.37 0.43
C ILE A 135 3.64 -4.72 -0.66
N THR A 136 3.17 -5.29 -1.75
CA THR A 136 3.99 -5.70 -2.91
C THR A 136 3.71 -4.78 -4.08
N ASN A 137 4.74 -4.10 -4.57
CA ASN A 137 4.67 -3.18 -5.69
C ASN A 137 5.39 -3.76 -6.92
N PRO A 138 4.76 -3.76 -8.12
CA PRO A 138 5.45 -4.11 -9.36
C PRO A 138 6.57 -3.12 -9.69
N GLY A 139 7.77 -3.67 -9.93
CA GLY A 139 9.01 -2.92 -10.11
C GLY A 139 9.94 -3.06 -8.90
N LYS A 140 11.22 -3.32 -9.18
CA LYS A 140 12.30 -3.35 -8.17
C LYS A 140 12.58 -1.96 -7.60
N LEU A 141 13.26 -1.90 -6.46
CA LEU A 141 13.75 -0.66 -5.89
C LEU A 141 14.68 0.04 -6.89
N MET A 142 14.64 1.38 -6.94
CA MET A 142 15.55 2.11 -7.82
C MET A 142 16.99 1.97 -7.29
N PRO A 143 18.00 1.78 -8.16
CA PRO A 143 19.39 1.60 -7.72
C PRO A 143 19.97 2.78 -6.91
N THR A 144 19.32 3.95 -7.00
CA THR A 144 19.64 5.17 -6.28
C THR A 144 19.09 5.19 -4.84
N ILE A 145 18.32 4.19 -4.44
CA ILE A 145 17.65 4.10 -3.15
C ILE A 145 18.15 2.85 -2.40
N ASP A 146 18.72 3.06 -1.22
CA ASP A 146 19.00 2.00 -0.25
C ASP A 146 17.93 1.99 0.85
N PHE A 147 17.11 0.95 0.86
CA PHE A 147 16.06 0.78 1.88
C PHE A 147 16.62 0.39 3.25
N ASN A 148 17.89 -0.02 3.35
CA ASN A 148 18.54 -0.21 4.65
C ASN A 148 18.93 1.12 5.31
N ASP A 149 19.08 2.17 4.51
CA ASP A 149 19.45 3.51 4.95
C ASP A 149 18.29 4.50 4.75
N MET A 150 17.15 4.19 5.39
CA MET A 150 15.95 5.02 5.30
C MET A 150 16.14 6.43 5.89
N GLU A 151 17.14 6.64 6.76
CA GLU A 151 17.35 7.91 7.47
C GLU A 151 18.14 8.93 6.66
N SER A 152 18.86 8.52 5.62
CA SER A 152 19.71 9.42 4.81
C SER A 152 18.95 10.37 3.87
N GLY A 153 17.62 10.32 3.84
CA GLY A 153 16.80 11.27 3.09
C GLY A 153 16.87 11.08 1.57
N GLN A 154 17.15 9.84 1.12
CA GLN A 154 17.21 9.48 -0.29
C GLN A 154 15.83 9.64 -0.96
N SER A 155 15.82 10.22 -2.17
CA SER A 155 14.60 10.43 -2.93
C SER A 155 14.88 10.47 -4.43
N ASP A 156 14.26 9.56 -5.17
CA ASP A 156 14.31 9.51 -6.62
C ASP A 156 12.95 9.05 -7.17
N ILE A 157 12.50 9.69 -8.25
CA ILE A 157 11.13 9.59 -8.74
C ILE A 157 11.11 8.81 -10.07
N ARG A 158 10.45 7.65 -10.05
CA ARG A 158 10.22 6.86 -11.27
C ARG A 158 9.25 7.56 -12.22
N ASN A 159 8.06 7.91 -11.72
CA ASN A 159 7.00 8.49 -12.54
C ASN A 159 7.04 10.03 -12.50
N LYS A 160 7.95 10.64 -13.28
CA LYS A 160 8.20 12.09 -13.31
C LYS A 160 6.99 12.94 -13.75
N VAL A 161 6.02 12.35 -14.45
CA VAL A 161 4.79 13.05 -14.87
C VAL A 161 3.70 12.96 -13.79
N LEU A 162 3.59 11.83 -13.08
CA LEU A 162 2.60 11.65 -12.02
C LEU A 162 3.00 12.41 -10.74
N ALA A 163 4.27 12.39 -10.36
CA ALA A 163 4.71 12.95 -9.08
C ALA A 163 4.35 14.44 -8.89
N PRO A 164 4.53 15.35 -9.89
CA PRO A 164 4.08 16.74 -9.75
C PRO A 164 2.57 16.88 -9.55
N VAL A 165 1.77 16.02 -10.16
CA VAL A 165 0.31 16.02 -9.99
C VAL A 165 -0.06 15.56 -8.58
N PHE A 166 0.53 14.45 -8.12
CA PHE A 166 0.30 13.90 -6.78
C PHE A 166 0.74 14.88 -5.69
N LYS A 167 1.83 15.62 -5.93
CA LYS A 167 2.26 16.72 -5.06
C LYS A 167 1.22 17.83 -4.99
N LYS A 168 0.68 18.28 -6.13
CA LYS A 168 -0.39 19.31 -6.15
C LYS A 168 -1.68 18.84 -5.47
N LEU A 169 -1.97 17.55 -5.53
CA LEU A 169 -3.11 16.93 -4.83
C LEU A 169 -2.86 16.71 -3.34
N GLY A 170 -1.67 17.03 -2.82
CA GLY A 170 -1.31 16.78 -1.41
C GLY A 170 -1.14 15.29 -1.08
N ILE A 171 -1.02 14.43 -2.09
CA ILE A 171 -0.80 13.00 -1.88
C ILE A 171 0.63 12.77 -1.42
N ILE A 172 1.64 13.42 -2.03
CA ILE A 172 3.04 13.29 -1.59
C ILE A 172 3.71 14.60 -1.18
N GLU A 173 4.74 14.44 -0.37
CA GLU A 173 5.59 15.51 0.13
C GLU A 173 6.66 15.94 -0.88
N GLN A 174 7.10 17.19 -0.78
CA GLN A 174 8.09 17.80 -1.69
C GLN A 174 9.54 17.38 -1.42
N TRP A 175 9.85 16.95 -0.19
CA TRP A 175 11.21 16.97 0.35
C TRP A 175 11.88 15.60 0.46
N GLY A 176 11.31 14.54 -0.14
CA GLY A 176 11.95 13.22 -0.13
C GLY A 176 12.04 12.56 1.26
N ASN A 177 11.26 13.04 2.23
CA ASN A 177 11.31 12.55 3.61
C ASN A 177 10.52 11.25 3.86
N GLY A 178 10.03 10.59 2.81
CA GLY A 178 9.13 9.44 2.94
C GLY A 178 9.74 8.28 3.73
N LEU A 179 10.96 7.86 3.35
CA LEU A 179 11.68 6.80 4.06
C LEU A 179 12.02 7.19 5.50
N ARG A 180 12.44 8.44 5.71
CA ARG A 180 12.74 8.96 7.05
C ARG A 180 11.50 8.97 7.95
N LEU A 181 10.34 9.34 7.41
CA LEU A 181 9.06 9.31 8.11
C LEU A 181 8.67 7.87 8.49
N ILE A 182 8.92 6.88 7.61
CA ILE A 182 8.72 5.46 7.94
C ILE A 182 9.62 5.07 9.12
N ALA A 183 10.91 5.41 9.08
CA ALA A 183 11.86 5.10 10.15
C ALA A 183 11.49 5.76 11.49
N GLU A 184 11.12 7.04 11.47
CA GLU A 184 10.70 7.80 12.67
C GLU A 184 9.40 7.24 13.27
N GLU A 185 8.44 6.84 12.44
CA GLU A 185 7.19 6.25 12.92
C GLU A 185 7.42 4.86 13.52
N LEU A 186 8.29 4.04 12.93
CA LEU A 186 8.63 2.71 13.46
C LEU A 186 9.25 2.76 14.86
N LYS A 187 9.98 3.82 15.20
CA LYS A 187 10.51 4.02 16.57
C LYS A 187 9.40 4.06 17.64
N LYS A 188 8.17 4.41 17.26
CA LYS A 188 6.99 4.42 18.15
C LYS A 188 6.30 3.06 18.27
N TYR A 189 6.71 2.08 17.46
CA TYR A 189 6.14 0.74 17.37
C TYR A 189 7.24 -0.33 17.49
N PRO A 190 7.92 -0.44 18.64
CA PRO A 190 9.01 -1.41 18.84
C PRO A 190 8.55 -2.88 18.71
N GLU A 191 7.25 -3.15 18.79
CA GLU A 191 6.65 -4.47 18.57
C GLU A 191 6.47 -4.83 17.08
N ILE A 192 6.68 -3.87 16.17
CA ILE A 192 6.58 -4.05 14.73
C ILE A 192 7.97 -3.96 14.10
N LYS A 193 8.37 -5.02 13.41
CA LYS A 193 9.57 -5.04 12.57
C LYS A 193 9.19 -4.74 11.12
N ILE A 194 9.95 -3.89 10.45
CA ILE A 194 9.89 -3.73 9.01
C ILE A 194 10.89 -4.68 8.34
N GLU A 195 10.44 -5.40 7.33
CA GLU A 195 11.26 -6.26 6.49
C GLU A 195 10.98 -5.92 5.02
N TRP A 196 11.95 -6.10 4.14
CA TRP A 196 11.75 -5.89 2.71
C TRP A 196 12.41 -7.02 1.91
N SER A 197 11.88 -7.25 0.70
CA SER A 197 12.41 -8.24 -0.24
C SER A 197 12.07 -7.88 -1.68
N GLU A 198 12.77 -8.47 -2.63
CA GLU A 198 12.49 -8.32 -4.06
C GLU A 198 12.09 -9.65 -4.71
N PRO A 199 10.86 -10.16 -4.45
CA PRO A 199 10.40 -11.39 -5.09
C PRO A 199 10.20 -11.16 -6.59
N GLY A 200 11.08 -11.75 -7.41
CA GLY A 200 11.03 -11.62 -8.87
C GLY A 200 11.32 -10.19 -9.33
N PHE A 201 10.33 -9.54 -9.95
CA PHE A 201 10.41 -8.14 -10.41
C PHE A 201 9.58 -7.17 -9.55
N ALA A 202 9.16 -7.60 -8.37
CA ALA A 202 8.41 -6.76 -7.45
C ALA A 202 9.27 -6.37 -6.24
N PHE A 203 8.97 -5.24 -5.63
CA PHE A 203 9.48 -4.82 -4.35
C PHE A 203 8.40 -5.02 -3.29
N ARG A 204 8.72 -5.70 -2.18
CA ARG A 204 7.78 -5.97 -1.09
C ARG A 204 8.28 -5.39 0.22
N VAL A 205 7.40 -4.68 0.92
CA VAL A 205 7.58 -4.25 2.30
C VAL A 205 6.61 -5.00 3.20
N THR A 206 7.11 -5.49 4.32
CA THR A 206 6.37 -6.26 5.31
C THR A 206 6.47 -5.61 6.69
N PHE A 207 5.34 -5.29 7.30
CA PHE A 207 5.24 -4.89 8.71
C PHE A 207 4.84 -6.11 9.54
N LYS A 208 5.77 -6.66 10.32
CA LYS A 208 5.59 -7.92 11.05
C LYS A 208 5.57 -7.72 12.57
N LYS A 209 4.60 -8.32 13.24
CA LYS A 209 4.53 -8.36 14.71
C LYS A 209 5.60 -9.31 15.26
N ILE A 210 6.47 -8.81 16.13
CA ILE A 210 7.61 -9.57 16.67
C ILE A 210 7.15 -10.61 17.69
N TYR A 211 6.11 -10.31 18.47
CA TYR A 211 5.64 -11.14 19.59
C TYR A 211 4.37 -11.95 19.32
N TYR A 212 4.00 -12.13 18.04
CA TYR A 212 2.72 -12.73 17.67
C TYR A 212 2.54 -14.15 18.22
N GLU A 213 3.54 -15.03 18.03
CA GLU A 213 3.46 -16.43 18.47
C GLU A 213 3.40 -16.57 19.99
N GLN A 214 4.15 -15.73 20.73
CA GLN A 214 4.11 -15.72 22.19
C GLN A 214 2.73 -15.30 22.71
N LEU A 215 2.15 -14.24 22.13
CA LEU A 215 0.83 -13.74 22.50
C LEU A 215 -0.28 -14.74 22.15
N ARG A 216 -0.18 -15.40 20.99
CA ARG A 216 -1.10 -16.46 20.58
C ARG A 216 -1.08 -17.62 21.57
N THR A 217 0.09 -18.14 21.91
CA THR A 217 0.25 -19.24 22.88
C THR A 217 -0.33 -18.88 24.25
N LEU A 218 -0.12 -17.64 24.72
CA LEU A 218 -0.68 -17.16 25.98
C LEU A 218 -2.22 -17.09 25.95
N SER A 219 -2.79 -16.66 24.82
CA SER A 219 -4.24 -16.59 24.65
C SER A 219 -4.92 -17.96 24.62
N GLU A 220 -4.28 -18.94 23.97
CA GLU A 220 -4.76 -20.33 23.91
C GLU A 220 -4.74 -20.95 25.32
N LYS A 221 -3.64 -20.80 26.07
CA LYS A 221 -3.55 -21.26 27.47
C LYS A 221 -4.61 -20.63 28.37
N LYS A 222 -4.85 -19.31 28.26
CA LYS A 222 -5.87 -18.62 29.06
C LYS A 222 -7.28 -19.15 28.76
N THR A 223 -7.57 -19.42 27.50
CA THR A 223 -8.85 -20.00 27.06
C THR A 223 -9.06 -21.39 27.64
N ASP A 224 -8.01 -22.22 27.68
CA ASP A 224 -8.07 -23.54 28.30
C ASP A 224 -8.27 -23.46 29.82
N TYR A 225 -7.60 -22.54 30.52
CA TYR A 225 -7.84 -22.29 31.95
C TYR A 225 -9.27 -21.85 32.24
N ASP A 226 -9.85 -20.95 31.43
CA ASP A 226 -11.22 -20.47 31.65
C ASP A 226 -12.27 -21.55 31.35
N ARG A 227 -11.97 -22.52 30.47
CA ARG A 227 -12.81 -23.73 30.25
C ARG A 227 -12.72 -24.75 31.39
N LEU A 228 -11.63 -24.74 32.15
CA LEU A 228 -11.39 -25.64 33.28
C LEU A 228 -11.88 -25.08 34.63
N ARG A 229 -12.42 -23.85 34.67
CA ARG A 229 -13.05 -23.35 35.89
C ARG A 229 -14.28 -24.21 36.22
N PRO A 230 -14.38 -24.77 37.44
CA PRO A 230 -15.64 -25.34 37.90
C PRO A 230 -16.68 -24.22 37.84
N ILE A 231 -17.88 -24.53 37.36
CA ILE A 231 -19.04 -23.66 37.54
C ILE A 231 -19.31 -23.63 39.04
N THR A 232 -18.76 -22.63 39.74
CA THR A 232 -19.18 -22.33 41.10
C THR A 232 -20.60 -21.77 41.04
N PHE A 233 -21.52 -22.50 41.69
CA PHE A 233 -22.93 -22.19 41.86
C PHE A 233 -23.18 -20.87 42.58
#